data_AF-A0AA35LT05-F1
#
_entry.id   AF-A0AA35LT05-F1
#
_cell.length_a   1.000
_cell.length_b   1.000
_cell.length_c   1.000
_cell.angle_alpha   90.00
_cell.angle_beta   90.00
_cell.angle_gamma   90.00
#
_symmetry.space_group_name_H-M   'P 1'
#
loop_
_entity.id
_entity.type
_entity.pdbx_description
1 polymer ?
#
loop_
_entity_poly.entity_id
_entity_poly.type
_entity_poly.pdbx_seq_one_letter_code
_entity_poly.pdbx_strand_id
1 'polypeptide(L)'
;MTIADAQLERVLADVNLGDAVALVDDMADIPLKSQCYEWRISPVSYLQKTFKCALMLLAVMFDTGCLLSGSRALEYIVPGSCGPGSDWDFFVTAYKESVADMVNVLKACGVVWHAETTRIEEELLRNKHVVISGSKLGSLGSWIKHMTPEAAAELIGQRTVEMVQLYNGISSSRNVNFRFELASSGKLTMRAAGVSPASELDYEDPLGRSFSILNGHIDTPDGRQKQSCSMLH
;
A
#
# COMPACT_ATOMS: atom_id res chain seq x y z
N MET A 1 16.02 -32.24 -12.44
CA MET A 1 14.62 -32.41 -11.99
C MET A 1 14.08 -33.67 -12.66
N THR A 2 13.78 -34.69 -11.87
CA THR A 2 13.20 -35.95 -12.36
C THR A 2 11.70 -35.78 -12.61
N ILE A 3 11.08 -36.73 -13.32
CA ILE A 3 9.61 -36.73 -13.52
C ILE A 3 8.87 -36.84 -12.17
N ALA A 4 9.45 -37.56 -11.20
CA ALA A 4 8.89 -37.71 -9.85
C ALA A 4 8.96 -36.38 -9.07
N ASP A 5 10.08 -35.65 -9.17
CA ASP A 5 10.24 -34.33 -8.54
C ASP A 5 9.17 -33.35 -9.07
N ALA A 6 8.93 -33.34 -10.38
CA ALA A 6 7.94 -32.47 -11.02
C ALA A 6 6.49 -32.82 -10.62
N GLN A 7 6.20 -34.09 -10.38
CA GLN A 7 4.90 -34.51 -9.87
C GLN A 7 4.72 -34.10 -8.41
N LEU A 8 5.76 -34.25 -7.59
CA LEU A 8 5.73 -33.84 -6.19
C LEU A 8 5.57 -32.32 -6.04
N GLU A 9 6.29 -31.54 -6.84
CA GLU A 9 6.15 -30.08 -6.88
C GLU A 9 4.70 -29.65 -7.17
N ARG A 10 4.05 -30.29 -8.15
CA ARG A 10 2.64 -30.03 -8.47
C ARG A 10 1.69 -30.38 -7.32
N VAL A 11 1.90 -31.53 -6.68
CA VAL A 11 1.08 -31.93 -5.53
C VAL A 11 1.25 -30.92 -4.39
N LEU A 12 2.49 -30.55 -4.06
CA LEU A 12 2.78 -29.57 -3.01
C LEU A 12 2.18 -28.20 -3.30
N ALA A 13 2.08 -27.79 -4.56
CA ALA A 13 1.49 -26.52 -4.95
C ALA A 13 0.00 -26.38 -4.54
N ASP A 14 -0.73 -27.49 -4.45
CA ASP A 14 -2.17 -27.50 -4.13
C ASP A 14 -2.46 -27.78 -2.63
N VAL A 15 -1.43 -28.15 -1.86
CA VAL A 15 -1.58 -28.52 -0.45
C VAL A 15 -1.51 -27.27 0.44
N ASN A 16 -2.34 -27.23 1.49
CA ASN A 16 -2.27 -26.14 2.46
C ASN A 16 -0.95 -26.17 3.25
N LEU A 17 -0.57 -25.05 3.85
CA LEU A 17 0.75 -24.89 4.45
C LEU A 17 1.00 -25.87 5.60
N GLY A 18 -0.02 -26.15 6.42
CA GLY A 18 0.09 -27.07 7.55
C GLY A 18 0.37 -28.50 7.10
N ASP A 19 -0.40 -28.99 6.13
CA ASP A 19 -0.22 -30.32 5.55
C ASP A 19 1.10 -30.45 4.78
N ALA A 20 1.53 -29.38 4.09
CA ALA A 20 2.82 -29.35 3.40
C ALA A 20 3.99 -29.44 4.40
N VAL A 21 3.93 -28.71 5.51
CA VAL A 21 4.93 -28.80 6.59
C VAL A 21 4.97 -30.22 7.16
N ALA A 22 3.82 -30.79 7.52
CA ALA A 22 3.76 -32.14 8.06
C ALA A 22 4.35 -33.18 7.09
N LEU A 23 4.01 -33.10 5.79
CA LEU A 23 4.52 -33.99 4.77
C LEU A 23 6.05 -33.87 4.63
N VAL A 24 6.58 -32.65 4.59
CA VAL A 24 8.02 -32.39 4.42
C VAL A 24 8.81 -32.79 5.67
N ASP A 25 8.27 -32.57 6.87
CA ASP A 25 8.91 -32.94 8.13
C ASP A 25 9.08 -34.47 8.25
N ASP A 26 8.10 -35.24 7.77
CA ASP A 26 8.13 -36.71 7.71
C ASP A 26 9.10 -37.27 6.65
N MET A 27 9.60 -36.44 5.72
CA MET A 27 10.59 -36.87 4.73
C MET A 27 11.96 -37.14 5.39
N ALA A 28 12.64 -38.17 4.88
CA ALA A 28 14.05 -38.42 5.20
C ALA A 28 14.91 -37.17 4.87
N ASP A 29 16.01 -37.00 5.60
CA ASP A 29 16.91 -35.85 5.44
C ASP A 29 17.79 -36.01 4.18
N ILE A 30 17.15 -35.84 3.04
CA ILE A 30 17.75 -35.91 1.71
C ILE A 30 17.60 -34.56 1.00
N PRO A 31 18.41 -34.23 -0.02
CA PRO A 31 18.36 -32.93 -0.70
C PRO A 31 16.97 -32.53 -1.24
N LEU A 32 16.09 -33.50 -1.51
CA LEU A 32 14.72 -33.25 -1.93
C LEU A 32 13.88 -32.55 -0.84
N LYS A 33 14.14 -32.82 0.45
CA LYS A 33 13.42 -32.18 1.57
C LYS A 33 13.59 -30.65 1.55
N SER A 34 14.82 -30.17 1.35
CA SER A 34 15.10 -28.74 1.22
C SER A 34 14.43 -28.12 -0.01
N GLN A 35 14.33 -28.86 -1.12
CA GLN A 35 13.62 -28.38 -2.31
C GLN A 35 12.11 -28.25 -2.05
N CYS A 36 11.49 -29.23 -1.39
CA CYS A 36 10.08 -29.16 -1.01
C CYS A 36 9.80 -27.97 -0.08
N TYR A 37 10.72 -27.67 0.84
CA TYR A 37 10.64 -26.48 1.68
C TYR A 37 10.62 -25.21 0.82
N GLU A 38 11.56 -25.07 -0.13
CA GLU A 38 11.61 -23.90 -0.99
C GLU A 38 10.39 -23.75 -1.91
N TRP A 39 9.85 -24.85 -2.45
CA TRP A 39 8.72 -24.78 -3.37
C TRP A 39 7.42 -24.31 -2.71
N ARG A 40 7.19 -24.67 -1.43
CA ARG A 40 5.88 -24.48 -0.80
C ARG A 40 5.89 -23.80 0.56
N ILE A 41 6.91 -24.01 1.39
CA ILE A 41 6.95 -23.58 2.79
C ILE A 41 7.70 -22.25 2.94
N SER A 42 8.68 -21.97 2.08
CA SER A 42 9.50 -20.77 2.16
C SER A 42 8.66 -19.51 1.88
N PRO A 43 8.49 -18.59 2.86
CA PRO A 43 7.81 -17.32 2.62
C PRO A 43 8.60 -16.42 1.67
N VAL A 44 9.93 -16.60 1.62
CA VAL A 44 10.81 -15.91 0.66
C VAL A 44 10.41 -16.31 -0.76
N SER A 45 10.35 -17.61 -1.04
CA SER A 45 10.00 -18.14 -2.36
C SER A 45 8.57 -17.78 -2.78
N TYR A 46 7.62 -17.75 -1.82
CA TYR A 46 6.26 -17.25 -2.08
C TYR A 46 6.25 -15.77 -2.52
N LEU A 47 6.89 -14.89 -1.73
CA LEU A 47 6.91 -13.46 -2.01
C LEU A 47 7.74 -13.10 -3.24
N GLN A 48 8.80 -13.86 -3.56
CA GLN A 48 9.67 -13.64 -4.71
C GLN A 48 8.96 -13.76 -6.07
N LYS A 49 7.80 -14.43 -6.11
CA LYS A 49 6.94 -14.47 -7.31
C LYS A 49 6.45 -13.07 -7.72
N THR A 50 6.35 -12.16 -6.75
CA THR A 50 5.83 -10.81 -6.94
C THR A 50 6.89 -9.73 -6.67
N PHE A 51 7.63 -9.85 -5.57
CA PHE A 51 8.54 -8.83 -5.06
C PHE A 51 9.99 -9.15 -5.41
N LYS A 52 10.69 -8.20 -6.04
CA LYS A 52 12.09 -8.38 -6.50
C LYS A 52 13.06 -8.75 -5.37
N CYS A 53 12.81 -8.26 -4.15
CA CYS A 53 13.70 -8.40 -3.01
C CYS A 53 12.95 -8.95 -1.77
N ALA A 54 12.32 -10.13 -1.90
CA ALA A 54 11.48 -10.71 -0.85
C ALA A 54 12.15 -10.83 0.54
N LEU A 55 13.44 -11.20 0.60
CA LEU A 55 14.14 -11.32 1.87
C LEU A 55 14.26 -9.97 2.60
N MET A 56 14.54 -8.90 1.85
CA MET A 56 14.59 -7.54 2.39
C MET A 56 13.21 -7.06 2.82
N LEU A 57 12.17 -7.39 2.05
CA LEU A 57 10.77 -7.11 2.43
C LEU A 57 10.42 -7.78 3.77
N LEU A 58 10.74 -9.07 3.93
CA LEU A 58 10.49 -9.80 5.18
C LEU A 58 11.26 -9.23 6.37
N ALA A 59 12.52 -8.83 6.18
CA ALA A 59 13.32 -8.20 7.23
C ALA A 59 12.68 -6.88 7.70
N VAL A 60 12.30 -6.01 6.77
CA VAL A 60 11.65 -4.73 7.13
C VAL A 60 10.25 -4.96 7.71
N MET A 61 9.50 -5.96 7.21
CA MET A 61 8.22 -6.32 7.83
C MET A 61 8.39 -6.74 9.29
N PHE A 62 9.43 -7.50 9.59
CA PHE A 62 9.76 -7.88 10.97
C PHE A 62 10.11 -6.66 11.82
N ASP A 63 11.01 -5.79 11.34
CA ASP A 63 11.46 -4.60 12.07
C ASP A 63 10.35 -3.57 12.33
N THR A 64 9.39 -3.47 11.41
CA THR A 64 8.27 -2.50 11.48
C THR A 64 7.02 -3.06 12.15
N GLY A 65 7.02 -4.35 12.51
CA GLY A 65 5.83 -5.05 12.99
C GLY A 65 4.71 -5.14 11.95
N CYS A 66 5.08 -5.19 10.66
CA CYS A 66 4.13 -5.25 9.57
C CYS A 66 3.50 -6.64 9.43
N LEU A 67 2.18 -6.68 9.28
CA LEU A 67 1.40 -7.86 8.98
C LEU A 67 0.94 -7.85 7.52
N LEU A 68 1.16 -8.97 6.82
CA LEU A 68 0.51 -9.22 5.54
C LEU A 68 -0.86 -9.85 5.80
N SER A 69 -1.91 -9.34 5.16
CA SER A 69 -3.26 -9.89 5.28
C SER A 69 -3.97 -10.00 3.93
N GLY A 70 -5.26 -10.35 3.97
CA GLY A 70 -6.10 -10.43 2.78
C GLY A 70 -5.89 -11.72 1.99
N SER A 71 -6.46 -11.74 0.78
CA SER A 71 -6.48 -12.96 -0.05
C SER A 71 -5.09 -13.42 -0.48
N ARG A 72 -4.11 -12.50 -0.62
CA ARG A 72 -2.71 -12.86 -0.91
C ARG A 72 -2.01 -13.49 0.30
N ALA A 73 -2.29 -13.03 1.53
CA ALA A 73 -1.81 -13.73 2.73
C ALA A 73 -2.43 -15.13 2.84
N LEU A 74 -3.74 -15.22 2.55
CA LEU A 74 -4.45 -16.49 2.61
C LEU A 74 -3.94 -17.47 1.55
N GLU A 75 -3.57 -17.01 0.35
CA GLU A 75 -3.01 -17.85 -0.72
C GLU A 75 -1.75 -18.59 -0.31
N TYR A 76 -0.91 -17.96 0.52
CA TYR A 76 0.27 -18.62 1.08
C TYR A 76 -0.12 -19.79 2.00
N ILE A 77 -1.20 -19.66 2.75
CA ILE A 77 -1.68 -20.69 3.68
C ILE A 77 -2.51 -21.75 2.93
N VAL A 78 -3.42 -21.32 2.07
CA VAL A 78 -4.40 -22.12 1.33
C VAL A 78 -4.34 -21.74 -0.15
N PRO A 79 -3.68 -22.56 -1.00
CA PRO A 79 -3.58 -22.30 -2.43
C PRO A 79 -4.96 -22.22 -3.10
N GLY A 80 -5.10 -21.35 -4.10
CA GLY A 80 -6.35 -21.12 -4.83
C GLY A 80 -7.37 -20.24 -4.11
N SER A 81 -6.99 -19.60 -3.00
CA SER A 81 -7.85 -18.66 -2.26
C SER A 81 -7.78 -17.22 -2.79
N CYS A 82 -6.88 -16.94 -3.73
CA CYS A 82 -6.69 -15.64 -4.36
C CYS A 82 -7.21 -15.61 -5.81
N GLY A 83 -7.88 -14.51 -6.18
CA GLY A 83 -8.34 -14.26 -7.54
C GLY A 83 -7.39 -13.33 -8.34
N PRO A 84 -7.60 -13.18 -9.66
CA PRO A 84 -6.78 -12.29 -10.49
C PRO A 84 -6.82 -10.81 -10.08
N GLY A 85 -7.93 -10.36 -9.47
CA GLY A 85 -8.11 -8.98 -9.02
C GLY A 85 -7.66 -8.70 -7.58
N SER A 86 -7.14 -9.70 -6.88
CA SER A 86 -6.73 -9.59 -5.48
C SER A 86 -5.55 -8.64 -5.29
N ASP A 87 -5.69 -7.72 -4.35
CA ASP A 87 -4.68 -6.78 -3.88
C ASP A 87 -3.80 -7.36 -2.77
N TRP A 88 -2.70 -6.66 -2.50
CA TRP A 88 -1.80 -6.93 -1.38
C TRP A 88 -2.07 -5.92 -0.27
N ASP A 89 -2.39 -6.43 0.93
CA ASP A 89 -2.68 -5.61 2.10
C ASP A 89 -1.57 -5.75 3.15
N PHE A 90 -0.78 -4.68 3.32
CA PHE A 90 0.22 -4.56 4.37
C PHE A 90 -0.32 -3.67 5.50
N PHE A 91 -0.29 -4.18 6.72
CA PHE A 91 -0.71 -3.49 7.93
C PHE A 91 0.51 -3.19 8.79
N VAL A 92 0.79 -1.92 9.04
CA VAL A 92 2.00 -1.46 9.72
C VAL A 92 1.62 -0.85 11.05
N THR A 93 2.45 -1.00 12.08
CA THR A 93 2.26 -0.28 13.35
C THR A 93 2.17 1.24 13.12
N ALA A 94 1.33 1.96 13.89
CA ALA A 94 1.05 3.39 13.69
C ALA A 94 2.23 4.37 13.95
N TYR A 95 3.47 3.91 13.87
CA TYR A 95 4.66 4.76 13.87
C TYR A 95 4.97 5.25 12.46
N LYS A 96 5.22 6.55 12.30
CA LYS A 96 5.43 7.17 10.98
C LYS A 96 6.67 6.63 10.29
N GLU A 97 7.70 6.36 11.08
CA GLU A 97 8.96 5.77 10.68
C GLU A 97 8.73 4.38 10.09
N SER A 98 7.94 3.54 10.77
CA SER A 98 7.57 2.20 10.28
C SER A 98 6.85 2.25 8.93
N VAL A 99 5.92 3.20 8.76
CA VAL A 99 5.22 3.39 7.47
C VAL A 99 6.19 3.83 6.38
N ALA A 100 7.10 4.76 6.68
CA ALA A 100 8.10 5.24 5.73
C ALA A 100 9.03 4.11 5.28
N ASP A 101 9.52 3.30 6.22
CA ASP A 101 10.37 2.14 5.94
C ASP A 101 9.65 1.11 5.08
N MET A 102 8.37 0.82 5.37
CA MET A 102 7.56 -0.09 4.56
C MET A 102 7.30 0.44 3.14
N VAL A 103 6.99 1.73 2.98
CA VAL A 103 6.81 2.34 1.66
C VAL A 103 8.12 2.26 0.86
N ASN A 104 9.26 2.54 1.50
CA ASN A 104 10.58 2.52 0.87
C ASN A 104 10.99 1.11 0.45
N VAL A 105 10.81 0.09 1.32
CA VAL A 105 11.16 -1.29 0.99
C VAL A 105 10.26 -1.84 -0.12
N LEU A 106 8.96 -1.52 -0.11
CA LEU A 106 8.04 -1.93 -1.17
C LEU A 106 8.43 -1.29 -2.50
N LYS A 107 8.84 -0.01 -2.49
CA LYS A 107 9.39 0.67 -3.68
C LYS A 107 10.63 -0.04 -4.21
N ALA A 108 11.58 -0.38 -3.33
CA ALA A 108 12.78 -1.14 -3.70
C ALA A 108 12.44 -2.55 -4.24
N CYS A 109 11.35 -3.14 -3.78
CA CYS A 109 10.83 -4.42 -4.26
C CYS A 109 10.08 -4.34 -5.59
N GLY A 110 9.90 -3.14 -6.16
CA GLY A 110 9.27 -2.91 -7.46
C GLY A 110 7.86 -2.33 -7.41
N VAL A 111 7.32 -1.99 -6.23
CA VAL A 111 6.04 -1.30 -6.12
C VAL A 111 6.20 0.15 -6.59
N VAL A 112 5.32 0.58 -7.49
CA VAL A 112 5.21 1.96 -7.92
C VAL A 112 4.07 2.61 -7.15
N TRP A 113 4.41 3.61 -6.35
CA TRP A 113 3.45 4.41 -5.60
C TRP A 113 2.99 5.61 -6.41
N HIS A 114 1.67 5.80 -6.46
CA HIS A 114 1.04 7.00 -6.97
C HIS A 114 0.43 7.76 -5.80
N ALA A 115 0.85 9.00 -5.63
CA ALA A 115 0.19 9.88 -4.69
C ALA A 115 -1.15 10.34 -5.28
N GLU A 116 -2.24 10.28 -4.52
CA GLU A 116 -3.52 10.92 -4.89
C GLU A 116 -3.32 12.42 -5.15
N THR A 117 -2.26 12.99 -4.58
CA THR A 117 -1.86 14.37 -4.80
C THR A 117 -1.42 14.66 -6.23
N THR A 118 -0.80 13.70 -6.94
CA THR A 118 -0.49 13.86 -8.36
C THR A 118 -1.75 14.08 -9.18
N ARG A 119 -2.82 13.31 -8.90
CA ARG A 119 -4.12 13.48 -9.55
C ARG A 119 -4.73 14.84 -9.20
N ILE A 120 -4.68 15.25 -7.93
CA ILE A 120 -5.18 16.55 -7.48
C ILE A 120 -4.47 17.69 -8.21
N GLU A 121 -3.15 17.62 -8.34
CA GLU A 121 -2.35 18.64 -9.03
C GLU A 121 -2.65 18.65 -10.54
N GLU A 122 -2.74 17.49 -11.18
CA GLU A 122 -3.12 17.40 -12.59
C GLU A 122 -4.52 17.97 -12.85
N GLU A 123 -5.48 17.70 -11.98
CA GLU A 123 -6.83 18.24 -12.07
C GLU A 123 -6.83 19.76 -11.89
N LEU A 124 -6.12 20.28 -10.89
CA LEU A 124 -5.95 21.71 -10.69
C LEU A 124 -5.32 22.38 -11.92
N LEU A 125 -4.27 21.80 -12.49
CA LEU A 125 -3.56 22.37 -13.63
C LEU A 125 -4.42 22.38 -14.91
N ARG A 126 -5.17 21.29 -15.14
CA ARG A 126 -6.05 21.09 -16.30
C ARG A 126 -7.30 21.96 -16.24
N ASN A 127 -8.01 21.93 -15.12
CA ASN A 127 -9.31 22.57 -14.97
C ASN A 127 -9.23 23.98 -14.37
N LYS A 128 -8.03 24.41 -13.95
CA LYS A 128 -7.78 25.63 -13.16
C LYS A 128 -8.49 25.65 -11.81
N HIS A 129 -9.12 24.55 -11.42
CA HIS A 129 -9.73 24.37 -10.12
C HIS A 129 -9.80 22.89 -9.75
N VAL A 130 -9.87 22.61 -8.44
CA VAL A 130 -10.11 21.27 -7.88
C VAL A 130 -10.94 21.43 -6.61
N VAL A 131 -11.77 20.44 -6.29
CA VAL A 131 -12.55 20.40 -5.04
C VAL A 131 -12.03 19.26 -4.17
N ILE A 132 -11.69 19.57 -2.92
CA ILE A 132 -11.10 18.63 -1.96
C ILE A 132 -11.85 18.75 -0.63
N SER A 133 -12.16 17.64 0.01
CA SER A 133 -12.76 17.63 1.35
C SER A 133 -11.78 18.12 2.42
N GLY A 134 -12.31 18.78 3.44
CA GLY A 134 -11.54 19.22 4.61
C GLY A 134 -10.88 18.05 5.36
N SER A 135 -11.53 16.89 5.36
CA SER A 135 -10.99 15.65 5.89
C SER A 135 -9.71 15.20 5.15
N LYS A 136 -9.72 15.15 3.80
CA LYS A 136 -8.54 14.84 2.99
C LYS A 136 -7.41 15.85 3.21
N LEU A 137 -7.73 17.14 3.28
CA LEU A 137 -6.75 18.19 3.58
C LEU A 137 -6.16 18.03 4.99
N GLY A 138 -6.98 17.66 5.98
CA GLY A 138 -6.54 17.36 7.34
C GLY A 138 -5.60 16.15 7.40
N SER A 139 -5.93 15.08 6.65
CA SER A 139 -5.07 13.90 6.52
C SER A 139 -3.73 14.24 5.86
N LEU A 140 -3.73 14.96 4.74
CA LEU A 140 -2.52 15.46 4.09
C LEU A 140 -1.67 16.33 5.04
N GLY A 141 -2.32 17.24 5.79
CA GLY A 141 -1.67 18.07 6.80
C GLY A 141 -1.01 17.28 7.91
N SER A 142 -1.62 16.17 8.35
CA SER A 142 -1.07 15.32 9.41
C SER A 142 0.22 14.60 8.99
N TRP A 143 0.35 14.27 7.69
CA TRP A 143 1.54 13.64 7.11
C TRP A 143 2.72 14.60 7.08
N ILE A 144 2.49 15.85 6.64
CA ILE A 144 3.57 16.83 6.46
C ILE A 144 3.86 17.68 7.71
N LYS A 145 3.09 17.53 8.80
CA LYS A 145 3.13 18.40 10.00
C LYS A 145 4.53 18.63 10.59
N HIS A 146 5.43 17.66 10.48
CA HIS A 146 6.78 17.71 11.05
C HIS A 146 7.88 17.64 9.98
N MET A 147 7.53 17.82 8.71
CA MET A 147 8.46 17.84 7.60
C MET A 147 8.92 19.27 7.31
N THR A 148 10.12 19.43 6.75
CA THR A 148 10.49 20.71 6.14
C THR A 148 9.62 20.96 4.89
N PRO A 149 9.44 22.22 4.46
CA PRO A 149 8.68 22.53 3.25
C PRO A 149 9.18 21.77 2.02
N GLU A 150 10.49 21.57 1.90
CA GLU A 150 11.13 20.86 0.80
C GLU A 150 10.77 19.37 0.81
N ALA A 151 10.92 18.70 1.96
CA ALA A 151 10.58 17.29 2.11
C ALA A 151 9.07 17.04 1.93
N ALA A 152 8.24 17.97 2.41
CA ALA A 152 6.79 17.91 2.19
C ALA A 152 6.45 18.04 0.69
N ALA A 153 7.08 18.97 -0.03
CA ALA A 153 6.87 19.17 -1.46
C ALA A 153 7.35 17.96 -2.28
N GLU A 154 8.45 17.31 -1.88
CA GLU A 154 8.89 16.05 -2.51
C GLU A 154 7.88 14.91 -2.30
N LEU A 155 7.23 14.85 -1.14
CA LEU A 155 6.31 13.78 -0.80
C LEU A 155 4.93 13.93 -1.44
N ILE A 156 4.33 15.12 -1.33
CA ILE A 156 2.93 15.35 -1.73
C ILE A 156 2.78 16.36 -2.88
N GLY A 157 3.86 16.95 -3.36
CA GLY A 157 3.84 17.95 -4.42
C GLY A 157 3.66 19.38 -3.90
N GLN A 158 4.33 20.33 -4.57
CA GLN A 158 4.40 21.73 -4.16
C GLN A 158 3.01 22.38 -4.08
N ARG A 159 2.13 22.10 -5.04
CA ARG A 159 0.79 22.73 -5.07
C ARG A 159 -0.10 22.15 -4.00
N THR A 160 0.05 20.87 -3.69
CA THR A 160 -0.70 20.27 -2.59
C THR A 160 -0.24 20.81 -1.23
N VAL A 161 1.07 21.08 -1.06
CA VAL A 161 1.57 21.79 0.14
C VAL A 161 0.92 23.17 0.29
N GLU A 162 0.84 23.96 -0.80
CA GLU A 162 0.15 25.26 -0.79
C GLU A 162 -1.32 25.13 -0.40
N MET A 163 -2.03 24.12 -0.92
CA MET A 163 -3.43 23.85 -0.56
C MET A 163 -3.60 23.56 0.93
N VAL A 164 -2.73 22.70 1.49
CA VAL A 164 -2.74 22.33 2.91
C VAL A 164 -2.43 23.53 3.80
N GLN A 165 -1.48 24.39 3.40
CA GLN A 165 -1.16 25.62 4.12
C GLN A 165 -2.34 26.61 4.13
N LEU A 166 -3.01 26.81 2.98
CA LEU A 166 -4.21 27.63 2.90
C LEU A 166 -5.34 27.08 3.78
N TYR A 167 -5.52 25.76 3.82
CA TYR A 167 -6.49 25.10 4.69
C TYR A 167 -6.18 25.28 6.18
N ASN A 168 -4.92 25.04 6.59
CA ASN A 168 -4.47 25.17 7.97
C ASN A 168 -4.56 26.63 8.49
N GLY A 169 -4.50 27.61 7.59
CA GLY A 169 -4.67 29.03 7.91
C GLY A 169 -6.09 29.42 8.34
N ILE A 170 -7.07 28.50 8.23
CA ILE A 170 -8.46 28.77 8.59
C ILE A 170 -8.93 27.78 9.66
N SER A 171 -9.51 28.28 10.76
CA SER A 171 -10.26 27.44 11.69
C SER A 171 -11.58 26.98 11.06
N SER A 172 -11.52 25.99 10.17
CA SER A 172 -12.67 25.46 9.46
C SER A 172 -13.03 24.03 9.91
N SER A 173 -14.31 23.70 9.87
CA SER A 173 -14.81 22.35 10.14
C SER A 173 -14.29 21.35 9.11
N ARG A 174 -13.94 20.13 9.55
CA ARG A 174 -13.47 19.04 8.68
C ARG A 174 -14.51 18.57 7.66
N ASN A 175 -15.79 18.89 7.87
CA ASN A 175 -16.91 18.41 7.05
C ASN A 175 -17.28 19.36 5.90
N VAL A 176 -16.37 20.25 5.51
CA VAL A 176 -16.58 21.24 4.44
C VAL A 176 -15.69 20.88 3.25
N ASN A 177 -16.25 20.95 2.05
CA ASN A 177 -15.48 20.85 0.81
C ASN A 177 -14.89 22.21 0.46
N PHE A 178 -13.65 22.21 0.00
CA PHE A 178 -12.92 23.41 -0.39
C PHE A 178 -12.64 23.36 -1.89
N ARG A 179 -13.00 24.44 -2.58
CA ARG A 179 -12.62 24.66 -3.97
C ARG A 179 -11.34 25.47 -3.98
N PHE A 180 -10.32 24.91 -4.60
CA PHE A 180 -9.08 25.61 -4.92
C PHE A 180 -9.14 26.08 -6.37
N GLU A 181 -8.70 27.30 -6.62
CA GLU A 181 -8.65 27.91 -7.96
C GLU A 181 -7.27 28.47 -8.22
N LEU A 182 -6.70 28.10 -9.37
CA LEU A 182 -5.40 28.56 -9.83
C LEU A 182 -5.58 29.73 -10.80
N ALA A 183 -5.24 30.93 -10.35
CA ALA A 183 -5.26 32.12 -11.19
C ALA A 183 -4.19 32.06 -12.29
N SER A 184 -4.37 32.85 -13.35
CA SER A 184 -3.40 32.98 -14.45
C SER A 184 -2.01 33.45 -13.98
N SER A 185 -1.95 34.15 -12.84
CA SER A 185 -0.70 34.58 -12.19
C SER A 185 0.03 33.44 -11.45
N GLY A 186 -0.53 32.23 -11.43
CA GLY A 186 -0.01 31.10 -10.66
C GLY A 186 -0.36 31.14 -9.16
N LYS A 187 -1.11 32.16 -8.73
CA LYS A 187 -1.60 32.29 -7.34
C LYS A 187 -2.77 31.34 -7.09
N LEU A 188 -2.65 30.54 -6.04
CA LEU A 188 -3.72 29.68 -5.56
C LEU A 188 -4.66 30.44 -4.62
N THR A 189 -5.95 30.24 -4.78
CA THR A 189 -6.98 30.76 -3.87
C THR A 189 -7.90 29.63 -3.44
N MET A 190 -8.51 29.77 -2.26
CA MET A 190 -9.38 28.75 -1.68
C MET A 190 -10.72 29.38 -1.25
N ARG A 191 -11.81 28.65 -1.48
CA ARG A 191 -13.17 29.04 -1.09
C ARG A 191 -13.94 27.81 -0.59
N ALA A 192 -14.85 27.99 0.35
CA ALA A 192 -15.76 26.90 0.73
C ALA A 192 -16.69 26.57 -0.47
N ALA A 193 -16.84 25.29 -0.76
CA ALA A 193 -17.60 24.75 -1.90
C ALA A 193 -18.90 24.03 -1.49
N GLY A 194 -19.18 23.96 -0.19
CA GLY A 194 -20.37 23.31 0.36
C GLY A 194 -20.03 22.37 1.52
N VAL A 195 -21.07 21.83 2.15
CA VAL A 195 -20.94 20.79 3.17
C VAL A 195 -20.70 19.47 2.45
N SER A 196 -19.68 18.71 2.88
CA SER A 196 -19.52 17.35 2.37
C SER A 196 -20.68 16.50 2.90
N PRO A 197 -21.40 15.73 2.08
CA PRO A 197 -22.37 14.78 2.60
C PRO A 197 -21.67 13.91 3.65
N ALA A 198 -22.33 13.72 4.79
CA ALA A 198 -21.76 13.02 5.96
C ALA A 198 -21.34 11.56 5.69
N SER A 199 -21.45 11.09 4.45
CA SER A 199 -21.00 9.77 4.00
C SER A 199 -19.56 9.72 3.47
N GLU A 200 -18.84 10.85 3.39
CA GLU A 200 -17.37 10.86 3.18
C GLU A 200 -16.65 11.10 4.52
N LEU A 201 -16.86 10.21 5.48
CA LEU A 201 -16.05 10.16 6.70
C LEU A 201 -14.68 9.55 6.33
N ASP A 202 -13.69 10.40 5.99
CA ASP A 202 -12.31 9.95 5.75
C ASP A 202 -11.57 9.71 7.09
N TYR A 203 -11.88 8.58 7.71
CA TYR A 203 -10.94 7.64 8.33
C TYR A 203 -11.78 6.43 8.76
N GLU A 204 -11.78 5.32 8.01
CA GLU A 204 -12.36 4.08 8.54
C GLU A 204 -11.40 2.91 8.33
N ASP A 205 -10.82 2.54 9.46
CA ASP A 205 -10.11 1.29 9.76
C ASP A 205 -11.11 0.10 9.69
N PRO A 206 -10.91 -1.06 10.36
CA PRO A 206 -10.89 -2.39 9.74
C PRO A 206 -12.20 -2.94 9.11
N LEU A 207 -13.25 -2.15 8.93
CA LEU A 207 -14.54 -2.55 8.36
C LEU A 207 -15.10 -1.63 7.25
N GLY A 208 -14.40 -0.62 6.71
CA GLY A 208 -15.08 0.26 5.72
C GLY A 208 -14.37 1.29 4.81
N ARG A 209 -13.06 1.58 4.97
CA ARG A 209 -12.12 2.39 4.12
C ARG A 209 -12.61 3.66 3.37
N SER A 210 -11.89 4.81 3.53
CA SER A 210 -11.57 5.80 2.45
C SER A 210 -10.42 6.77 2.79
N PHE A 211 -9.63 7.10 1.76
CA PHE A 211 -8.41 7.94 1.64
C PHE A 211 -7.05 7.33 2.06
N SER A 212 -6.45 6.56 1.13
CA SER A 212 -4.99 6.39 1.09
C SER A 212 -4.38 7.48 0.22
N ILE A 213 -3.44 8.26 0.77
CA ILE A 213 -2.66 9.24 -0.01
C ILE A 213 -1.79 8.51 -1.04
N LEU A 214 -1.40 7.27 -0.77
CA LEU A 214 -0.53 6.46 -1.62
C LEU A 214 -1.28 5.23 -2.14
N ASN A 215 -1.42 5.13 -3.46
CA ASN A 215 -1.95 3.96 -4.13
C ASN A 215 -0.79 3.23 -4.81
N GLY A 216 -0.50 2.01 -4.37
CA GLY A 216 0.58 1.21 -4.92
C GLY A 216 0.11 0.29 -6.03
N HIS A 217 0.98 0.01 -6.99
CA HIS A 217 0.81 -1.14 -7.86
C HIS A 217 2.16 -1.79 -8.16
N ILE A 218 2.13 -3.07 -8.51
CA ILE A 218 3.29 -3.81 -8.99
C ILE A 218 2.92 -4.57 -10.26
N ASP A 219 3.79 -4.51 -11.26
CA ASP A 219 3.62 -5.29 -12.49
C ASP A 219 4.33 -6.64 -12.31
N THR A 220 3.56 -7.73 -12.34
CA THR A 220 4.06 -9.11 -12.26
C THR A 220 3.86 -9.83 -13.60
N PRO A 221 4.46 -11.02 -13.80
CA PRO A 221 4.17 -11.84 -14.98
C PRO A 221 2.68 -12.17 -15.16
N ASP A 222 1.92 -12.21 -14.07
CA ASP A 222 0.48 -12.50 -14.06
C ASP A 222 -0.39 -11.23 -14.22
N GLY A 223 0.24 -10.07 -14.41
CA GLY A 223 -0.40 -8.79 -14.63
C GLY A 223 -0.21 -7.78 -13.49
N ARG A 224 -0.90 -6.65 -13.62
CA ARG A 224 -0.81 -5.55 -12.65
C ARG A 224 -1.62 -5.86 -11.41
N GLN A 225 -0.96 -5.87 -10.25
CA GLN A 225 -1.57 -6.10 -8.94
C GLN A 225 -1.55 -4.81 -8.12
N LYS A 226 -2.62 -4.56 -7.34
CA LYS A 226 -2.73 -3.38 -6.48
C LYS A 226 -2.07 -3.63 -5.12
N GLN A 227 -1.53 -2.57 -4.52
CA GLN A 227 -0.93 -2.57 -3.19
C GLN A 227 -1.57 -1.51 -2.30
N SER A 228 -1.93 -1.94 -1.09
CA SER A 228 -2.33 -1.08 0.01
C SER A 228 -1.33 -1.22 1.17
N CYS A 229 -1.01 -0.11 1.82
CA CYS A 229 -0.18 -0.07 3.02
C CYS A 229 -0.89 0.82 4.04
N SER A 230 -1.43 0.22 5.10
CA SER A 230 -2.32 0.86 6.07
C SER A 230 -1.72 0.82 7.48
N MET A 231 -2.03 1.82 8.30
CA MET A 231 -1.65 1.83 9.72
C MET A 231 -2.64 1.02 10.56
N LEU A 232 -2.12 0.23 11.50
CA LEU A 232 -2.85 -0.36 12.62
C LEU A 232 -2.84 0.63 13.78
N HIS A 233 -4.03 1.11 14.17
CA HIS A 233 -4.22 1.95 15.36
C HIS A 233 -4.42 1.14 16.63
#